data_AF-A0A2E6JDP9-F1
#
_entry.id   AF-A0A2E6JDP9-F1
#
_cell.length_a   1.000
_cell.length_b   1.000
_cell.length_c   1.000
_cell.angle_alpha   90.00
_cell.angle_beta   90.00
_cell.angle_gamma   90.00
#
_symmetry.space_group_name_H-M   'P 1'
#
loop_
_entity.id
_entity.type
_entity.pdbx_description
1 polymer ?
#
loop_
_entity_poly.entity_id
_entity_poly.type
_entity_poly.pdbx_seq_one_letter_code
_entity_poly.pdbx_strand_id
1 'polypeptide(L)'
;MVADNRRGLRSGQPISVSGIPVVKRILFTVCGLIAAVGSLAWRLMPNPLPAEWTPKQRALIQSLSLSQLPETPDDPSNAVAEKELAAQLGHRLYFDKRLSGNGEVACASCHQPQNYFTDTRTLAVGTQTGFRHTPSLVGLSYSPWFYWDGRKDSQWAQALAPIETGHEHNFDRLQVVRLLAEDPLYKTQYESLFSTLPDLPTAPRSASPLGDESLRLNWNSLDKDLHSSINQAFANVGKTLAAYQRKIKPGRSRFDDYADSLIATPAVVSGGILSEDELAGLGLFIDQAQCVSCHNGPLLTNFEFHNTGVLAIAGQLPAMGRYEGIKLARQDEFNCLGKYSDAEPTQCAELRFAKGDNDLVGAQKTPTLRNITETAPYMHGGQIRDLKAVMEHYNEAPASMLSHNEAKPLALRPVQLKQLEAFMATLTAPLQTERKWLLPPVQ
;
A
#
# COMPACT_ATOMS: atom_id res chain seq x y z
N MET A 1 29.24 -29.41 -72.86
CA MET A 1 29.01 -28.38 -73.90
C MET A 1 27.55 -27.94 -73.86
N VAL A 2 27.33 -26.67 -74.16
CA VAL A 2 26.19 -25.78 -73.87
C VAL A 2 24.90 -26.11 -74.64
N ALA A 3 23.73 -25.85 -74.02
CA ALA A 3 22.52 -25.18 -74.56
C ALA A 3 21.36 -25.34 -73.56
N ASP A 4 21.05 -24.36 -72.70
CA ASP A 4 20.06 -23.28 -72.86
C ASP A 4 18.64 -23.71 -73.29
N ASN A 5 17.67 -23.57 -72.37
CA ASN A 5 16.31 -23.12 -72.70
C ASN A 5 15.53 -22.72 -71.43
N ARG A 6 15.37 -21.41 -71.17
CA ARG A 6 14.51 -20.86 -70.11
C ARG A 6 13.03 -20.90 -70.53
N ARG A 7 12.17 -21.56 -69.74
CA ARG A 7 10.69 -21.44 -69.83
C ARG A 7 10.14 -20.38 -68.87
N GLY A 8 9.20 -19.60 -69.39
CA GLY A 8 8.72 -18.33 -68.84
C GLY A 8 7.85 -18.41 -67.59
N LEU A 9 7.97 -17.35 -66.80
CA LEU A 9 7.05 -16.93 -65.74
C LEU A 9 5.74 -16.40 -66.37
N ARG A 10 4.60 -16.95 -65.94
CA ARG A 10 3.29 -16.28 -66.08
C ARG A 10 3.04 -15.47 -64.81
N SER A 11 3.17 -14.15 -64.93
CA SER A 11 2.75 -13.16 -63.94
C SER A 11 1.24 -13.13 -63.82
N GLY A 12 0.72 -13.28 -62.59
CA GLY A 12 -0.69 -13.02 -62.28
C GLY A 12 -1.07 -11.57 -62.57
N GLN A 13 -2.22 -11.37 -63.22
CA GLN A 13 -2.76 -10.04 -63.50
C GLN A 13 -3.21 -9.33 -62.21
N PRO A 14 -3.05 -8.00 -62.10
CA PRO A 14 -3.65 -7.21 -61.05
C PRO A 14 -5.16 -7.08 -61.29
N ILE A 15 -5.97 -7.43 -60.30
CA ILE A 15 -7.42 -7.22 -60.32
C ILE A 15 -7.69 -5.70 -60.30
N SER A 16 -8.25 -5.18 -61.39
CA SER A 16 -8.67 -3.79 -61.52
C SER A 16 -9.90 -3.49 -60.65
N VAL A 17 -9.80 -2.50 -59.76
CA VAL A 17 -10.90 -2.01 -58.89
C VAL A 17 -11.68 -0.86 -59.54
N SER A 18 -11.70 -0.78 -60.88
CA SER A 18 -12.28 0.34 -61.63
C SER A 18 -13.79 0.22 -61.91
N GLY A 19 -14.51 -0.74 -61.31
CA GLY A 19 -15.89 -1.08 -61.68
C GLY A 19 -17.00 -0.83 -60.65
N ILE A 20 -16.75 -0.09 -59.55
CA ILE A 20 -17.79 0.18 -58.55
C ILE A 20 -18.58 1.44 -58.97
N PRO A 21 -19.90 1.35 -59.28
CA PRO A 21 -20.70 2.52 -59.65
C PRO A 21 -20.68 3.57 -58.54
N VAL A 22 -20.67 4.85 -58.89
CA VAL A 22 -20.55 6.01 -57.98
C VAL A 22 -21.50 5.89 -56.77
N VAL A 23 -22.72 5.39 -56.99
CA VAL A 23 -23.72 5.12 -55.93
C VAL A 23 -23.25 4.10 -54.90
N LYS A 24 -22.57 3.01 -55.31
CA LYS A 24 -22.01 2.03 -54.38
C LYS A 24 -20.83 2.60 -53.59
N ARG A 25 -19.99 3.45 -54.21
CA ARG A 25 -18.91 4.16 -53.50
C ARG A 25 -19.46 5.11 -52.43
N ILE A 26 -20.47 5.90 -52.78
CA ILE A 26 -21.18 6.78 -51.83
C ILE A 26 -21.80 5.96 -50.69
N LEU A 27 -22.45 4.84 -51.00
CA LEU A 27 -23.06 3.97 -49.99
C LEU A 27 -22.01 3.37 -49.05
N PHE A 28 -20.88 2.87 -49.55
CA PHE A 28 -19.78 2.37 -48.70
C PHE A 28 -19.19 3.47 -47.83
N THR A 29 -19.00 4.68 -48.35
CA THR A 29 -18.50 5.82 -47.58
C THR A 29 -19.48 6.24 -46.49
N VAL A 30 -20.78 6.31 -46.80
CA VAL A 30 -21.83 6.66 -45.83
C VAL A 30 -21.95 5.58 -44.75
N CYS A 31 -21.96 4.29 -45.12
CA CYS A 31 -21.97 3.19 -44.14
C CYS A 31 -20.70 3.20 -43.26
N GLY A 32 -19.53 3.48 -43.83
CA GLY A 32 -18.29 3.63 -43.07
C GLY A 32 -18.34 4.80 -42.08
N LEU A 33 -18.92 5.93 -42.49
CA LEU A 33 -19.08 7.10 -41.64
C LEU A 33 -20.08 6.85 -40.49
N ILE A 34 -21.22 6.21 -40.78
CA ILE A 34 -22.20 5.81 -39.77
C ILE A 34 -21.59 4.83 -38.77
N ALA A 35 -20.83 3.84 -39.25
CA ALA A 35 -20.15 2.88 -38.38
C ALA A 35 -19.09 3.57 -37.50
N ALA A 36 -18.34 4.53 -38.05
CA ALA A 36 -17.37 5.31 -37.28
C ALA A 36 -18.04 6.18 -36.20
N VAL A 37 -19.12 6.88 -36.55
CA VAL A 37 -19.91 7.71 -35.62
C VAL A 37 -20.57 6.84 -34.55
N GLY A 38 -21.15 5.69 -34.93
CA GLY A 38 -21.74 4.74 -33.99
C GLY A 38 -20.71 4.14 -33.03
N SER A 39 -19.53 3.78 -33.53
CA SER A 39 -18.41 3.30 -32.71
C SER A 39 -17.90 4.39 -31.75
N LEU A 40 -17.78 5.64 -32.22
CA LEU A 40 -17.38 6.76 -31.39
C LEU A 40 -18.43 7.08 -30.31
N ALA A 41 -19.71 7.13 -30.69
CA ALA A 41 -20.81 7.33 -29.76
C ALA A 41 -20.83 6.21 -28.70
N TRP A 42 -20.69 4.95 -29.10
CA TRP A 42 -20.58 3.82 -28.18
C TRP A 42 -19.40 3.93 -27.24
N ARG A 43 -18.23 4.40 -27.69
CA ARG A 43 -17.04 4.59 -26.84
C ARG A 43 -17.21 5.69 -25.79
N LEU A 44 -18.04 6.68 -26.08
CA LEU A 44 -18.27 7.86 -25.23
C LEU A 44 -19.53 7.75 -24.37
N MET A 45 -20.44 6.82 -24.67
CA MET A 45 -21.70 6.67 -23.96
C MET A 45 -21.48 6.13 -22.53
N PRO A 46 -21.85 6.90 -21.48
CA PRO A 46 -21.75 6.49 -20.08
C PRO A 46 -22.42 5.15 -19.81
N ASN A 47 -21.98 4.45 -18.76
CA ASN A 47 -22.72 3.28 -18.29
C ASN A 47 -24.09 3.74 -17.73
N PRO A 48 -25.21 3.11 -18.14
CA PRO A 48 -26.52 3.49 -17.61
C PRO A 48 -26.59 3.18 -16.12
N LEU A 49 -27.24 4.06 -15.36
CA LEU A 49 -27.53 3.83 -13.95
C LEU A 49 -28.78 2.98 -13.79
N PRO A 50 -28.80 2.00 -12.87
CA PRO A 50 -30.04 1.33 -12.50
C PRO A 50 -30.94 2.31 -11.73
N ALA A 51 -32.26 2.10 -11.73
CA ALA A 51 -33.18 2.89 -10.91
C ALA A 51 -32.97 2.64 -9.40
N GLU A 52 -32.63 1.40 -9.04
CA GLU A 52 -32.37 0.97 -7.67
C GLU A 52 -31.23 -0.05 -7.64
N TRP A 53 -30.48 -0.09 -6.54
CA TRP A 53 -29.54 -1.18 -6.29
C TRP A 53 -30.26 -2.42 -5.81
N THR A 54 -29.86 -3.59 -6.34
CA THR A 54 -30.37 -4.87 -5.82
C THR A 54 -30.00 -5.05 -4.34
N PRO A 55 -30.73 -5.86 -3.56
CA PRO A 55 -30.39 -6.12 -2.16
C PRO A 55 -28.94 -6.58 -1.95
N LYS A 56 -28.42 -7.42 -2.86
CA LYS A 56 -27.02 -7.88 -2.83
C LYS A 56 -26.03 -6.74 -3.06
N GLN A 57 -26.28 -5.87 -4.05
CA GLN A 57 -25.43 -4.71 -4.31
C GLN A 57 -25.46 -3.74 -3.14
N ARG A 58 -26.62 -3.48 -2.52
CA ARG A 58 -26.70 -2.61 -1.33
C ARG A 58 -25.90 -3.16 -0.16
N ALA A 59 -26.05 -4.45 0.15
CA ALA A 59 -25.28 -5.08 1.21
C ALA A 59 -23.77 -5.00 0.96
N LEU A 60 -23.34 -5.18 -0.30
CA LEU A 60 -21.94 -5.03 -0.69
C LEU A 60 -21.47 -3.56 -0.59
N ILE A 61 -22.24 -2.59 -1.09
CA ILE A 61 -21.88 -1.16 -0.97
C ILE A 61 -21.76 -0.76 0.50
N GLN A 62 -22.70 -1.20 1.35
CA GLN A 62 -22.69 -0.93 2.77
C GLN A 62 -21.49 -1.57 3.49
N SER A 63 -21.06 -2.76 3.09
CA SER A 63 -19.88 -3.42 3.70
C SER A 63 -18.56 -2.70 3.41
N LEU A 64 -18.53 -1.81 2.43
CA LEU A 64 -17.37 -0.95 2.12
C LEU A 64 -17.34 0.36 2.93
N SER A 65 -18.44 0.72 3.60
CA SER A 65 -18.54 1.95 4.41
C SER A 65 -17.70 1.87 5.69
N LEU A 66 -17.10 2.98 6.12
CA LEU A 66 -16.47 3.11 7.44
C LEU A 66 -17.43 2.87 8.59
N SER A 67 -18.74 3.01 8.39
CA SER A 67 -19.72 2.64 9.41
C SER A 67 -19.66 1.16 9.79
N GLN A 68 -19.07 0.32 8.94
CA GLN A 68 -18.83 -1.10 9.20
C GLN A 68 -17.40 -1.38 9.69
N LEU A 69 -16.54 -0.36 9.83
CA LEU A 69 -15.20 -0.54 10.38
C LEU A 69 -15.31 -0.92 11.87
N PRO A 70 -14.79 -2.09 12.28
CA PRO A 70 -14.82 -2.47 13.68
C PRO A 70 -13.93 -1.56 14.54
N GLU A 71 -14.04 -1.70 15.85
CA GLU A 71 -13.05 -1.15 16.76
C GLU A 71 -11.64 -1.64 16.37
N THR A 72 -10.64 -0.82 16.67
CA THR A 72 -9.25 -1.15 16.33
C THR A 72 -8.85 -2.46 17.01
N PRO A 73 -8.39 -3.49 16.26
CA PRO A 73 -8.07 -4.78 16.83
C PRO A 73 -7.05 -4.68 17.96
N ASP A 74 -7.20 -5.52 18.99
CA ASP A 74 -6.20 -5.67 20.04
C ASP A 74 -4.86 -6.13 19.47
N ASP A 75 -3.75 -5.68 20.07
CA ASP A 75 -2.40 -6.14 19.74
C ASP A 75 -1.80 -6.87 20.95
N PRO A 76 -1.98 -8.21 21.05
CA PRO A 76 -1.47 -8.96 22.18
C PRO A 76 0.07 -8.96 22.25
N SER A 77 0.76 -8.64 21.16
CA SER A 77 2.22 -8.56 21.13
C SER A 77 2.78 -7.25 21.69
N ASN A 78 1.91 -6.30 22.04
CA ASN A 78 2.25 -4.99 22.56
C ASN A 78 1.36 -4.59 23.76
N ALA A 79 1.82 -4.87 24.96
CA ALA A 79 1.13 -4.58 26.23
C ALA A 79 0.93 -3.08 26.52
N VAL A 80 1.54 -2.19 25.74
CA VAL A 80 1.36 -0.73 25.87
C VAL A 80 0.59 -0.11 24.70
N ALA A 81 0.04 -0.90 23.79
CA ALA A 81 -0.65 -0.44 22.59
C ALA A 81 -1.75 0.60 22.85
N GLU A 82 -2.50 0.45 23.96
CA GLU A 82 -3.59 1.36 24.33
C GLU A 82 -3.19 2.46 25.34
N LYS A 83 -1.93 2.49 25.80
CA LYS A 83 -1.49 3.47 26.79
C LYS A 83 -1.25 4.83 26.12
N GLU A 84 -1.96 5.87 26.57
CA GLU A 84 -1.78 7.24 26.07
C GLU A 84 -0.33 7.73 26.22
N LEU A 85 0.34 7.40 27.33
CA LEU A 85 1.75 7.76 27.53
C LEU A 85 2.68 7.09 26.51
N ALA A 86 2.39 5.85 26.09
CA ALA A 86 3.15 5.17 25.04
C ALA A 86 2.91 5.84 23.67
N ALA A 87 1.67 6.23 23.38
CA ALA A 87 1.36 7.02 22.19
C ALA A 87 2.05 8.40 22.21
N GLN A 88 2.17 9.05 23.37
CA GLN A 88 2.90 10.32 23.49
C GLN A 88 4.41 10.18 23.24
N LEU A 89 5.05 9.16 23.82
CA LEU A 89 6.47 8.88 23.57
C LEU A 89 6.70 8.50 22.11
N GLY A 90 5.87 7.61 21.55
CA GLY A 90 5.92 7.25 20.14
C GLY A 90 5.72 8.44 19.21
N HIS A 91 4.79 9.35 19.56
CA HIS A 91 4.55 10.58 18.82
C HIS A 91 5.80 11.48 18.82
N ARG A 92 6.51 11.61 19.94
CA ARG A 92 7.78 12.35 19.98
C ARG A 92 8.84 11.71 19.09
N LEU A 93 9.07 10.41 19.24
CA LEU A 93 10.05 9.67 18.43
C LEU A 93 9.74 9.73 16.94
N TYR A 94 8.45 9.72 16.56
CA TYR A 94 8.01 9.81 15.18
C TYR A 94 8.44 11.09 14.46
N PHE A 95 8.49 12.21 15.18
CA PHE A 95 8.91 13.52 14.66
C PHE A 95 10.38 13.85 14.97
N ASP A 96 11.09 13.00 15.73
CA ASP A 96 12.44 13.29 16.20
C ASP A 96 13.51 12.91 15.18
N LYS A 97 14.14 13.91 14.57
CA LYS A 97 15.22 13.71 13.60
C LYS A 97 16.51 13.17 14.22
N ARG A 98 16.68 13.24 15.55
CA ARG A 98 17.84 12.65 16.26
C ARG A 98 17.86 11.13 16.13
N LEU A 99 16.74 10.50 15.74
CA LEU A 99 16.63 9.08 15.40
C LEU A 99 17.15 8.79 13.97
N SER A 100 18.16 9.51 13.50
CA SER A 100 18.82 9.26 12.22
C SER A 100 20.31 9.56 12.30
N GLY A 101 21.12 8.80 11.56
CA GLY A 101 22.58 8.93 11.58
C GLY A 101 23.09 10.29 11.06
N ASN A 102 22.29 11.02 10.29
CA ASN A 102 22.62 12.37 9.82
C ASN A 102 21.88 13.49 10.57
N GLY A 103 21.00 13.17 11.52
CA GLY A 103 20.23 14.15 12.28
C GLY A 103 19.14 14.89 11.49
N GLU A 104 18.80 14.44 10.27
CA GLU A 104 17.87 15.14 9.37
C GLU A 104 16.59 14.37 9.04
N VAL A 105 16.55 13.07 9.35
CA VAL A 105 15.45 12.16 8.99
C VAL A 105 14.65 11.76 10.22
N ALA A 106 13.33 11.94 10.18
CA ALA A 106 12.38 11.38 11.13
C ALA A 106 11.37 10.52 10.38
N CYS A 107 10.54 9.75 11.09
CA CYS A 107 9.46 9.00 10.45
C CYS A 107 8.53 9.94 9.66
N ALA A 108 8.25 11.12 10.24
CA ALA A 108 7.47 12.20 9.62
C ALA A 108 8.09 12.81 8.35
N SER A 109 9.39 12.61 8.08
CA SER A 109 10.04 13.08 6.85
C SER A 109 9.50 12.36 5.61
N CYS A 110 9.22 11.07 5.75
CA CYS A 110 8.67 10.23 4.68
C CYS A 110 7.17 10.01 4.84
N HIS A 111 6.66 9.87 6.07
CA HIS A 111 5.24 9.66 6.32
C HIS A 111 4.61 10.97 6.81
N GLN A 112 4.23 11.84 5.88
CA GLN A 112 3.88 13.22 6.22
C GLN A 112 2.38 13.34 6.58
N PRO A 113 2.01 13.84 7.78
CA PRO A 113 0.60 13.92 8.19
C PRO A 113 -0.30 14.70 7.21
N GLN A 114 0.22 15.77 6.61
CA GLN A 114 -0.49 16.58 5.61
C GLN A 114 -0.72 15.86 4.28
N ASN A 115 0.04 14.79 4.02
CA ASN A 115 -0.05 13.95 2.82
C ASN A 115 -0.51 12.55 3.20
N TYR A 116 -1.47 12.42 4.11
CA TYR A 116 -2.05 11.11 4.48
C TYR A 116 -1.01 10.08 4.92
N PHE A 117 0.05 10.55 5.58
CA PHE A 117 1.15 9.72 6.05
C PHE A 117 1.91 8.99 4.92
N THR A 118 2.01 9.61 3.74
CA THR A 118 2.87 9.20 2.60
C THR A 118 3.94 10.26 2.31
N ASP A 119 4.80 9.98 1.31
CA ASP A 119 5.69 10.96 0.68
C ASP A 119 5.17 11.24 -0.74
N THR A 120 5.13 12.50 -1.14
CA THR A 120 4.81 12.91 -2.52
C THR A 120 5.87 12.51 -3.55
N ARG A 121 7.07 12.12 -3.10
CA ARG A 121 8.14 11.63 -3.97
C ARG A 121 7.86 10.21 -4.43
N THR A 122 8.31 9.88 -5.64
CA THR A 122 8.24 8.51 -6.17
C THR A 122 8.99 7.52 -5.29
N LEU A 123 10.22 7.87 -4.91
CA LEU A 123 11.06 7.07 -4.02
C LEU A 123 11.36 7.86 -2.76
N ALA A 124 11.32 7.18 -1.61
CA ALA A 124 11.64 7.78 -0.32
C ALA A 124 13.09 8.30 -0.30
N VAL A 125 13.29 9.45 0.33
CA VAL A 125 14.62 10.04 0.56
C VAL A 125 14.85 10.10 2.08
N GLY A 126 15.63 9.15 2.58
CA GLY A 126 16.14 9.15 3.95
C GLY A 126 17.55 9.72 3.99
N THR A 127 18.46 9.02 4.67
CA THR A 127 19.90 9.29 4.58
C THR A 127 20.44 9.07 3.17
N GLN A 128 19.76 8.23 2.38
CA GLN A 128 19.97 8.03 0.95
C GLN A 128 18.61 7.84 0.24
N THR A 129 18.60 7.74 -1.09
CA THR A 129 17.37 7.41 -1.82
C THR A 129 17.08 5.91 -1.73
N GLY A 130 15.87 5.55 -1.34
CA GLY A 130 15.41 4.16 -1.29
C GLY A 130 14.93 3.61 -2.64
N PHE A 131 14.33 2.43 -2.59
CA PHE A 131 13.94 1.67 -3.79
C PHE A 131 12.42 1.45 -3.91
N ARG A 132 11.63 1.94 -2.95
CA ARG A 132 10.19 1.76 -2.91
C ARG A 132 9.48 3.09 -2.63
N HIS A 133 8.22 3.16 -3.04
CA HIS A 133 7.34 4.26 -2.67
C HIS A 133 6.84 4.07 -1.23
N THR A 134 6.69 5.19 -0.51
CA THR A 134 6.27 5.23 0.89
C THR A 134 4.77 4.96 1.00
N PRO A 135 4.33 3.81 1.57
CA PRO A 135 2.91 3.54 1.73
C PRO A 135 2.29 4.42 2.82
N SER A 136 0.97 4.64 2.75
CA SER A 136 0.24 5.34 3.81
C SER A 136 0.22 4.54 5.11
N LEU A 137 0.30 5.25 6.25
CA LEU A 137 0.10 4.67 7.59
C LEU A 137 -1.36 4.77 8.07
N VAL A 138 -2.27 5.33 7.27
CA VAL A 138 -3.66 5.56 7.69
C VAL A 138 -4.41 4.23 7.83
N GLY A 139 -4.97 3.98 9.02
CA GLY A 139 -5.68 2.73 9.29
C GLY A 139 -4.78 1.50 9.33
N LEU A 140 -3.46 1.67 9.45
CA LEU A 140 -2.49 0.58 9.41
C LEU A 140 -2.72 -0.47 10.52
N SER A 141 -3.32 -0.06 11.64
CA SER A 141 -3.60 -0.93 12.78
C SER A 141 -4.65 -2.03 12.54
N TYR A 142 -5.33 -2.00 11.40
CA TYR A 142 -6.24 -3.06 10.97
C TYR A 142 -5.55 -4.14 10.11
N SER A 143 -4.31 -3.90 9.69
CA SER A 143 -3.56 -4.80 8.83
C SER A 143 -2.84 -5.88 9.66
N PRO A 144 -3.00 -7.18 9.37
CA PRO A 144 -2.22 -8.24 10.02
C PRO A 144 -0.77 -8.31 9.52
N TRP A 145 -0.49 -7.72 8.35
CA TRP A 145 0.83 -7.74 7.72
C TRP A 145 1.30 -6.34 7.34
N PHE A 146 2.60 -6.09 7.47
CA PHE A 146 3.19 -4.78 7.24
C PHE A 146 4.28 -4.84 6.16
N TYR A 147 4.53 -3.69 5.51
CA TYR A 147 5.20 -3.58 4.21
C TYR A 147 4.41 -4.22 3.04
N TRP A 148 4.85 -3.92 1.83
CA TRP A 148 4.28 -4.48 0.60
C TRP A 148 4.43 -6.01 0.49
N ASP A 149 5.49 -6.58 1.06
CA ASP A 149 5.77 -8.02 1.03
C ASP A 149 5.34 -8.76 2.31
N GLY A 150 4.80 -8.04 3.31
CA GLY A 150 4.37 -8.66 4.56
C GLY A 150 5.52 -9.20 5.40
N ARG A 151 6.73 -8.65 5.27
CA ARG A 151 7.91 -9.13 6.01
C ARG A 151 7.92 -8.81 7.50
N LYS A 152 6.88 -8.14 8.00
CA LYS A 152 6.64 -7.85 9.41
C LYS A 152 5.20 -8.21 9.74
N ASP A 153 5.01 -8.78 10.92
CA ASP A 153 3.74 -9.35 11.41
C ASP A 153 3.08 -8.50 12.49
N SER A 154 3.73 -7.41 12.93
CA SER A 154 3.21 -6.47 13.91
C SER A 154 3.64 -5.03 13.60
N GLN A 155 2.84 -4.07 14.05
CA GLN A 155 3.14 -2.63 13.86
C GLN A 155 4.45 -2.25 14.56
N TRP A 156 4.69 -2.78 15.76
CA TRP A 156 5.89 -2.45 16.51
C TRP A 156 7.13 -3.01 15.85
N ALA A 157 7.08 -4.23 15.30
CA ALA A 157 8.17 -4.80 14.51
C ALA A 157 8.45 -4.03 13.22
N GLN A 158 7.39 -3.55 12.55
CA GLN A 158 7.49 -2.70 11.37
C GLN A 158 8.27 -1.43 11.64
N ALA A 159 7.96 -0.76 12.75
CA ALA A 159 8.52 0.54 13.12
C ALA A 159 10.03 0.50 13.43
N LEU A 160 10.58 -0.68 13.76
CA LEU A 160 12.01 -0.85 14.05
C LEU A 160 12.89 -0.88 12.81
N ALA A 161 12.41 -1.50 11.72
CA ALA A 161 13.25 -1.76 10.54
C ALA A 161 13.79 -0.48 9.86
N PRO A 162 13.02 0.62 9.73
CA PRO A 162 13.52 1.86 9.14
C PRO A 162 14.70 2.47 9.90
N ILE A 163 14.72 2.30 11.24
CA ILE A 163 15.74 2.87 12.12
C ILE A 163 17.13 2.34 11.73
N GLU A 164 17.25 1.03 11.54
CA GLU A 164 18.53 0.36 11.20
C GLU A 164 18.85 0.32 9.70
N THR A 165 17.91 0.73 8.84
CA THR A 165 18.09 0.64 7.39
C THR A 165 18.99 1.79 6.89
N GLY A 166 20.10 1.44 6.24
CA GLY A 166 21.17 2.39 5.90
C GLY A 166 20.80 3.49 4.90
N HIS A 167 19.73 3.31 4.10
CA HIS A 167 19.21 4.35 3.21
C HIS A 167 17.98 5.09 3.77
N GLU A 168 17.48 4.68 4.94
CA GLU A 168 16.33 5.30 5.60
C GLU A 168 16.81 6.18 6.77
N HIS A 169 16.83 5.68 8.00
CA HIS A 169 17.32 6.43 9.15
C HIS A 169 18.82 6.22 9.42
N ASN A 170 19.39 5.06 9.04
CA ASN A 170 20.79 4.70 9.25
C ASN A 170 21.28 4.96 10.70
N PHE A 171 20.55 4.43 11.67
CA PHE A 171 20.82 4.56 13.09
C PHE A 171 20.92 3.17 13.74
N ASP A 172 21.63 3.01 14.85
CA ASP A 172 21.84 1.67 15.45
C ASP A 172 21.16 1.49 16.81
N ARG A 173 20.98 0.24 17.23
CA ARG A 173 20.26 -0.12 18.47
C ARG A 173 20.86 0.54 19.70
N LEU A 174 22.20 0.55 19.83
CA LEU A 174 22.85 1.17 20.98
C LEU A 174 22.63 2.70 20.97
N GLN A 175 22.68 3.34 19.81
CA GLN A 175 22.38 4.77 19.70
C GLN A 175 20.92 5.10 20.06
N VAL A 176 19.95 4.24 19.71
CA VAL A 176 18.54 4.41 20.13
C VAL A 176 18.41 4.41 21.65
N VAL A 177 18.97 3.38 22.31
CA VAL A 177 18.89 3.26 23.77
C VAL A 177 19.64 4.41 24.45
N ARG A 178 20.74 4.86 23.86
CA ARG A 178 21.48 6.03 24.32
C ARG A 178 20.69 7.32 24.21
N LEU A 179 19.98 7.54 23.09
CA LEU A 179 19.10 8.70 22.92
C LEU A 179 18.02 8.73 24.02
N LEU A 180 17.41 7.58 24.32
CA LEU A 180 16.44 7.48 25.41
C LEU A 180 17.07 7.77 26.79
N ALA A 181 18.28 7.28 27.04
CA ALA A 181 18.94 7.42 28.34
C ALA A 181 19.49 8.83 28.59
N GLU A 182 19.94 9.52 27.54
CA GLU A 182 20.57 10.85 27.62
C GLU A 182 19.53 12.00 27.57
N ASP A 183 18.33 11.78 27.02
CA ASP A 183 17.22 12.74 27.02
C ASP A 183 16.34 12.57 28.29
N PRO A 184 16.29 13.54 29.22
CA PRO A 184 15.58 13.38 30.50
C PRO A 184 14.08 13.13 30.35
N LEU A 185 13.45 13.72 29.32
CA LEU A 185 12.03 13.52 29.07
C LEU A 185 11.77 12.11 28.54
N TYR A 186 12.55 11.65 27.56
CA TYR A 186 12.41 10.29 27.04
C TYR A 186 12.68 9.24 28.09
N LYS A 187 13.74 9.42 28.90
CA LYS A 187 14.03 8.52 30.01
C LYS A 187 12.84 8.41 30.96
N THR A 188 12.30 9.56 31.40
CA THR A 188 11.16 9.60 32.33
C THR A 188 9.93 8.91 31.75
N GLN A 189 9.58 9.20 30.49
CA GLN A 189 8.41 8.59 29.83
C GLN A 189 8.60 7.09 29.62
N TYR A 190 9.81 6.67 29.22
CA TYR A 190 10.15 5.27 28.99
C TYR A 190 10.09 4.47 30.30
N GLU A 191 10.75 4.92 31.37
CA GLU A 191 10.81 4.21 32.65
C GLU A 191 9.48 4.25 33.42
N SER A 192 8.55 5.12 33.02
CA SER A 192 7.15 5.09 33.50
C SER A 192 6.32 4.00 32.82
N LEU A 193 6.73 3.52 31.65
CA LEU A 193 6.03 2.50 30.86
C LEU A 193 6.65 1.11 31.01
N PHE A 194 7.97 1.06 31.19
CA PHE A 194 8.80 -0.13 31.12
C PHE A 194 9.79 -0.21 32.30
N SER A 195 10.72 -1.17 32.27
CA SER A 195 11.83 -1.25 33.22
C SER A 195 12.84 -0.10 33.03
N THR A 196 13.71 0.10 34.02
CA THR A 196 14.85 1.03 33.91
C THR A 196 15.72 0.71 32.70
N LEU A 197 16.23 1.76 32.05
CA LEU A 197 17.19 1.59 30.95
C LEU A 197 18.50 0.98 31.46
N PRO A 198 19.19 0.14 30.65
CA PRO A 198 20.46 -0.44 31.07
C PRO A 198 21.56 0.62 31.16
N ASP A 199 22.54 0.39 32.03
CA ASP A 199 23.78 1.17 32.05
C ASP A 199 24.54 0.95 30.73
N LEU A 200 24.85 2.04 30.03
CA LEU A 200 25.50 2.00 28.72
C LEU A 200 27.01 2.27 28.85
N PRO A 201 27.86 1.56 28.10
CA PRO A 201 29.30 1.79 28.13
C PRO A 201 29.63 3.17 27.55
N THR A 202 30.78 3.73 27.94
CA THR A 202 31.29 4.96 27.31
C THR A 202 31.76 4.71 25.88
N ALA A 203 32.32 3.52 25.61
CA ALA A 203 32.69 3.04 24.29
C ALA A 203 32.42 1.52 24.18
N PRO A 204 31.97 1.01 23.03
CA PRO A 204 31.60 1.76 21.83
C PRO A 204 30.33 2.61 22.02
N ARG A 205 30.18 3.70 21.27
CA ARG A 205 28.93 4.52 21.30
C ARG A 205 27.87 4.06 20.29
N SER A 206 28.22 3.13 19.41
CA SER A 206 27.43 2.67 18.27
C SER A 206 27.67 1.18 18.08
N ALA A 207 26.59 0.40 18.07
CA ALA A 207 26.63 -1.06 17.99
C ALA A 207 25.26 -1.63 17.58
N SER A 208 25.28 -2.54 16.61
CA SER A 208 24.10 -3.32 16.21
C SER A 208 24.53 -4.68 15.68
N PRO A 209 23.71 -5.74 15.84
CA PRO A 209 23.94 -6.99 15.12
C PRO A 209 23.72 -6.86 13.61
N LEU A 210 23.10 -5.76 13.17
CA LEU A 210 22.89 -5.37 11.78
C LEU A 210 23.83 -4.21 11.41
N GLY A 211 24.04 -4.01 10.11
CA GLY A 211 24.91 -2.96 9.57
C GLY A 211 26.28 -3.45 9.13
N ASP A 212 27.25 -2.53 9.07
CA ASP A 212 28.60 -2.81 8.56
C ASP A 212 29.42 -3.71 9.51
N GLU A 213 30.65 -4.03 9.10
CA GLU A 213 31.55 -4.84 9.92
C GLU A 213 31.91 -4.20 11.26
N SER A 214 32.07 -2.87 11.30
CA SER A 214 32.41 -2.14 12.53
C SER A 214 31.28 -2.22 13.56
N LEU A 215 30.03 -2.02 13.14
CA LEU A 215 28.87 -2.12 14.01
C LEU A 215 28.73 -3.51 14.62
N ARG A 216 28.94 -4.55 13.80
CA ARG A 216 28.85 -5.95 14.25
C ARG A 216 30.00 -6.33 15.18
N LEU A 217 31.22 -5.83 14.94
CA LEU A 217 32.34 -6.03 15.86
C LEU A 217 32.10 -5.34 17.20
N ASN A 218 31.62 -4.10 17.19
CA ASN A 218 31.23 -3.38 18.39
C ASN A 218 30.14 -4.12 19.15
N TRP A 219 29.11 -4.61 18.46
CA TRP A 219 28.04 -5.42 19.06
C TRP A 219 28.59 -6.67 19.73
N ASN A 220 29.40 -7.45 19.02
CA ASN A 220 29.98 -8.68 19.53
C ASN A 220 30.95 -8.46 20.71
N SER A 221 31.45 -7.24 20.90
CA SER A 221 32.28 -6.86 22.06
C SER A 221 31.48 -6.57 23.34
N LEU A 222 30.17 -6.35 23.23
CA LEU A 222 29.30 -6.10 24.38
C LEU A 222 28.92 -7.40 25.10
N ASP A 223 28.66 -7.32 26.40
CA ASP A 223 28.15 -8.45 27.19
C ASP A 223 26.78 -8.93 26.69
N LYS A 224 26.53 -10.24 26.76
CA LYS A 224 25.29 -10.87 26.29
C LYS A 224 24.03 -10.37 27.00
N ASP A 225 24.16 -10.02 28.29
CA ASP A 225 23.04 -9.45 29.06
C ASP A 225 22.71 -8.03 28.58
N LEU A 226 23.75 -7.28 28.18
CA LEU A 226 23.58 -5.97 27.57
C LEU A 226 22.96 -6.07 26.17
N HIS A 227 23.29 -7.10 25.36
CA HIS A 227 22.57 -7.36 24.09
C HIS A 227 21.07 -7.49 24.32
N SER A 228 20.70 -8.31 25.31
CA SER A 228 19.30 -8.59 25.61
C SER A 228 18.57 -7.34 26.09
N SER A 229 19.23 -6.54 26.94
CA SER A 229 18.69 -5.28 27.46
C SER A 229 18.53 -4.20 26.37
N ILE A 230 19.52 -4.07 25.48
CA ILE A 230 19.45 -3.14 24.34
C ILE A 230 18.31 -3.54 23.40
N ASN A 231 18.20 -4.81 23.04
CA ASN A 231 17.14 -5.28 22.16
C ASN A 231 15.75 -5.16 22.80
N GLN A 232 15.62 -5.37 24.12
CA GLN A 232 14.36 -5.13 24.83
C GLN A 232 13.97 -3.65 24.76
N ALA A 233 14.93 -2.74 25.00
CA ALA A 233 14.67 -1.32 24.92
C ALA A 233 14.36 -0.85 23.49
N PHE A 234 15.03 -1.44 22.50
CA PHE A 234 14.71 -1.22 21.09
C PHE A 234 13.30 -1.72 20.74
N ALA A 235 12.91 -2.93 21.16
CA ALA A 235 11.54 -3.42 20.97
C ALA A 235 10.48 -2.50 21.62
N ASN A 236 10.77 -1.99 22.82
CA ASN A 236 9.90 -1.06 23.53
C ASN A 236 9.72 0.27 22.75
N VAL A 237 10.75 0.76 22.05
CA VAL A 237 10.61 1.89 21.10
C VAL A 237 9.62 1.57 20.01
N GLY A 238 9.74 0.41 19.36
CA GLY A 238 8.78 -0.05 18.36
C GLY A 238 7.36 -0.09 18.91
N LYS A 239 7.17 -0.58 20.14
CA LYS A 239 5.86 -0.65 20.82
C LYS A 239 5.25 0.73 21.07
N THR A 240 6.05 1.73 21.43
CA THR A 240 5.58 3.12 21.58
C THR A 240 5.21 3.76 20.25
N LEU A 241 6.02 3.56 19.20
CA LEU A 241 5.72 4.01 17.84
C LEU A 241 4.42 3.39 17.33
N ALA A 242 4.19 2.10 17.57
CA ALA A 242 2.95 1.42 17.23
C ALA A 242 1.75 2.00 18.01
N ALA A 243 1.90 2.30 19.30
CA ALA A 243 0.83 2.95 20.09
C ALA A 243 0.44 4.33 19.53
N TYR A 244 1.41 5.09 19.00
CA TYR A 244 1.13 6.33 18.27
C TYR A 244 0.42 6.05 16.93
N GLN A 245 0.91 5.09 16.14
CA GLN A 245 0.32 4.77 14.83
C GLN A 245 -1.15 4.31 14.95
N ARG A 246 -1.57 3.71 16.07
CA ARG A 246 -2.98 3.40 16.39
C ARG A 246 -3.90 4.60 16.47
N LYS A 247 -3.35 5.81 16.63
CA LYS A 247 -4.12 7.07 16.60
C LYS A 247 -4.41 7.55 15.18
N ILE A 248 -3.73 7.02 14.16
CA ILE A 248 -3.83 7.44 12.76
C ILE A 248 -5.02 6.74 12.08
N LYS A 249 -6.19 7.38 12.15
CA LYS A 249 -7.47 6.81 11.69
C LYS A 249 -7.94 7.44 10.35
N PRO A 250 -8.51 6.62 9.45
CA PRO A 250 -9.16 7.12 8.23
C PRO A 250 -10.37 7.98 8.59
N GLY A 251 -10.71 8.95 7.74
CA GLY A 251 -11.93 9.74 7.92
C GLY A 251 -13.06 9.32 6.99
N ARG A 252 -14.27 9.75 7.37
CA ARG A 252 -15.50 9.49 6.64
C ARG A 252 -15.56 10.33 5.37
N SER A 253 -15.77 9.66 4.25
CA SER A 253 -15.80 10.20 2.90
C SER A 253 -17.22 10.32 2.35
N ARG A 254 -17.36 11.02 1.21
CA ARG A 254 -18.64 11.11 0.49
C ARG A 254 -19.20 9.74 0.13
N PHE A 255 -18.33 8.76 -0.15
CA PHE A 255 -18.77 7.38 -0.38
C PHE A 255 -19.43 6.77 0.86
N ASP A 256 -18.88 7.00 2.04
CA ASP A 256 -19.42 6.45 3.29
C ASP A 256 -20.83 7.04 3.56
N ASP A 257 -21.01 8.35 3.35
CA ASP A 257 -22.33 9.01 3.46
C ASP A 257 -23.34 8.45 2.45
N TYR A 258 -22.89 8.19 1.22
CA TYR A 258 -23.73 7.56 0.20
C TYR A 258 -24.13 6.14 0.57
N ALA A 259 -23.16 5.29 0.96
CA ALA A 259 -23.40 3.91 1.33
C ALA A 259 -24.40 3.79 2.49
N ASP A 260 -24.29 4.66 3.48
CA ASP A 260 -25.19 4.70 4.63
C ASP A 260 -26.59 5.20 4.25
N SER A 261 -26.71 6.12 3.28
CA SER A 261 -28.00 6.60 2.79
C SER A 261 -28.86 5.47 2.18
N LEU A 262 -28.23 4.40 1.68
CA LEU A 262 -28.92 3.25 1.08
C LEU A 262 -29.68 2.39 2.09
N ILE A 263 -29.51 2.64 3.40
CA ILE A 263 -30.31 2.05 4.47
C ILE A 263 -31.76 2.57 4.40
N ALA A 264 -31.93 3.87 4.12
CA ALA A 264 -33.23 4.52 4.09
C ALA A 264 -33.95 4.34 2.74
N THR A 265 -33.22 4.23 1.64
CA THR A 265 -33.79 4.08 0.30
C THR A 265 -32.88 3.26 -0.63
N PRO A 266 -33.40 2.32 -1.43
CA PRO A 266 -32.61 1.62 -2.43
C PRO A 266 -32.39 2.44 -3.72
N ALA A 267 -33.05 3.60 -3.84
CA ALA A 267 -33.07 4.39 -5.06
C ALA A 267 -31.70 4.99 -5.41
N VAL A 268 -31.35 4.91 -6.68
CA VAL A 268 -30.17 5.59 -7.23
C VAL A 268 -30.58 6.99 -7.65
N VAL A 269 -30.25 7.97 -6.81
CA VAL A 269 -30.53 9.39 -7.10
C VAL A 269 -29.29 10.03 -7.69
N SER A 270 -29.31 10.25 -9.02
CA SER A 270 -28.31 11.03 -9.72
C SER A 270 -28.25 12.47 -9.19
N GLY A 271 -27.02 13.00 -9.02
CA GLY A 271 -26.80 14.39 -8.59
C GLY A 271 -27.10 14.65 -7.11
N GLY A 272 -27.28 13.58 -6.32
CA GLY A 272 -27.37 13.63 -4.86
C GLY A 272 -25.98 13.70 -4.21
N ILE A 273 -25.67 12.75 -3.32
CA ILE A 273 -24.36 12.66 -2.65
C ILE A 273 -23.24 12.40 -3.66
N LEU A 274 -23.52 11.54 -4.66
CA LEU A 274 -22.63 11.19 -5.75
C LEU A 274 -23.25 11.58 -7.10
N SER A 275 -22.38 11.95 -8.04
CA SER A 275 -22.69 12.25 -9.44
C SER A 275 -22.94 10.97 -10.25
N GLU A 276 -23.43 11.13 -11.47
CA GLU A 276 -23.71 9.99 -12.36
C GLU A 276 -22.47 9.16 -12.68
N ASP A 277 -21.35 9.82 -12.96
CA ASP A 277 -20.10 9.13 -13.27
C ASP A 277 -19.55 8.38 -12.04
N GLU A 278 -19.67 8.96 -10.85
CA GLU A 278 -19.28 8.30 -9.59
C GLU A 278 -20.16 7.08 -9.29
N LEU A 279 -21.47 7.17 -9.52
CA LEU A 279 -22.42 6.06 -9.35
C LEU A 279 -22.20 4.94 -10.37
N ALA A 280 -21.95 5.32 -11.63
CA ALA A 280 -21.63 4.37 -12.68
C ALA A 280 -20.29 3.66 -12.39
N GLY A 281 -19.30 4.41 -11.90
CA GLY A 281 -18.01 3.89 -11.43
C GLY A 281 -18.16 2.89 -10.28
N LEU A 282 -18.97 3.22 -9.28
CA LEU A 282 -19.29 2.29 -8.19
C LEU A 282 -19.91 1.00 -8.73
N GLY A 283 -20.86 1.11 -9.67
CA GLY A 283 -21.47 -0.04 -10.33
C GLY A 283 -20.44 -0.93 -11.03
N LEU A 284 -19.47 -0.34 -11.74
CA LEU A 284 -18.38 -1.08 -12.37
C LEU A 284 -17.49 -1.76 -11.31
N PHE A 285 -17.14 -1.05 -10.25
CA PHE A 285 -16.25 -1.52 -9.18
C PHE A 285 -16.77 -2.78 -8.48
N ILE A 286 -18.07 -2.83 -8.18
CA ILE A 286 -18.71 -3.95 -7.49
C ILE A 286 -19.19 -5.08 -8.41
N ASP A 287 -19.22 -4.83 -9.73
CA ASP A 287 -19.74 -5.77 -10.73
C ASP A 287 -18.72 -6.01 -11.85
N GLN A 288 -18.88 -5.45 -13.06
CA GLN A 288 -18.07 -5.83 -14.23
C GLN A 288 -16.54 -5.84 -13.99
N ALA A 289 -16.01 -4.87 -13.25
CA ALA A 289 -14.57 -4.76 -13.00
C ALA A 289 -14.07 -5.67 -11.86
N GLN A 290 -14.98 -6.21 -11.02
CA GLN A 290 -14.70 -7.13 -9.91
C GLN A 290 -13.60 -6.63 -8.95
N CYS A 291 -13.40 -5.31 -8.81
CA CYS A 291 -12.35 -4.75 -7.97
C CYS A 291 -12.50 -5.18 -6.49
N VAL A 292 -13.75 -5.38 -6.04
CA VAL A 292 -14.11 -5.89 -4.71
C VAL A 292 -13.55 -7.29 -4.39
N SER A 293 -13.08 -8.06 -5.38
CA SER A 293 -12.42 -9.36 -5.12
C SER A 293 -11.17 -9.20 -4.22
N CYS A 294 -10.45 -8.09 -4.36
CA CYS A 294 -9.29 -7.75 -3.54
C CYS A 294 -9.54 -6.51 -2.68
N HIS A 295 -10.25 -5.50 -3.22
CA HIS A 295 -10.51 -4.23 -2.55
C HIS A 295 -11.89 -4.22 -1.88
N ASN A 296 -12.00 -4.91 -0.76
CA ASN A 296 -13.25 -5.07 -0.01
C ASN A 296 -13.15 -4.60 1.44
N GLY A 297 -14.30 -4.70 2.12
CA GLY A 297 -14.47 -4.25 3.49
C GLY A 297 -14.31 -2.75 3.66
N PRO A 298 -14.41 -2.27 4.90
CA PRO A 298 -14.42 -0.85 5.22
C PRO A 298 -13.13 -0.14 4.81
N LEU A 299 -12.00 -0.81 4.65
CA LEU A 299 -10.74 -0.19 4.23
C LEU A 299 -10.43 -0.42 2.75
N LEU A 300 -11.34 -1.01 1.98
CA LEU A 300 -11.16 -1.32 0.57
C LEU A 300 -9.86 -2.10 0.32
N THR A 301 -9.58 -3.06 1.19
CA THR A 301 -8.47 -4.01 1.11
C THR A 301 -8.81 -5.25 1.92
N ASN A 302 -8.50 -6.42 1.38
CA ASN A 302 -8.54 -7.70 2.07
C ASN A 302 -7.26 -8.01 2.86
N PHE A 303 -6.23 -7.15 2.76
CA PHE A 303 -4.88 -7.34 3.31
C PHE A 303 -4.12 -8.59 2.81
N GLU A 304 -4.67 -9.27 1.79
CA GLU A 304 -4.04 -10.42 1.15
C GLU A 304 -2.96 -9.97 0.16
N PHE A 305 -2.24 -10.94 -0.39
CA PHE A 305 -1.15 -10.71 -1.32
C PHE A 305 -1.53 -11.21 -2.71
N HIS A 306 -1.40 -10.33 -3.70
CA HIS A 306 -1.71 -10.66 -5.09
C HIS A 306 -0.60 -10.23 -6.03
N ASN A 307 -0.38 -11.01 -7.08
CA ASN A 307 0.48 -10.60 -8.19
C ASN A 307 -0.37 -10.07 -9.35
N THR A 308 -0.31 -8.75 -9.58
CA THR A 308 -1.10 -8.06 -10.62
C THR A 308 -0.30 -7.72 -11.87
N GLY A 309 0.91 -8.28 -12.03
CA GLY A 309 1.75 -8.09 -13.22
C GLY A 309 2.41 -6.71 -13.34
N VAL A 310 2.53 -5.97 -12.23
CA VAL A 310 3.22 -4.67 -12.23
C VAL A 310 4.71 -4.88 -12.55
N LEU A 311 5.22 -4.12 -13.52
CA LEU A 311 6.62 -4.22 -13.93
C LEU A 311 7.58 -3.72 -12.85
N ALA A 312 8.75 -4.33 -12.71
CA ALA A 312 9.80 -3.86 -11.81
C ALA A 312 10.30 -2.46 -12.21
N ILE A 313 10.87 -1.74 -11.25
CA ILE A 313 11.54 -0.46 -11.51
C ILE A 313 12.71 -0.72 -12.47
N ALA A 314 12.90 0.16 -13.46
CA ALA A 314 13.99 0.06 -14.42
C ALA A 314 15.35 -0.10 -13.72
N GLY A 315 16.11 -1.12 -14.11
CA GLY A 315 17.40 -1.45 -13.51
C GLY A 315 17.34 -2.32 -12.24
N GLN A 316 16.14 -2.71 -11.78
CA GLN A 316 15.96 -3.59 -10.64
C GLN A 316 15.42 -4.96 -11.07
N LEU A 317 15.80 -6.00 -10.31
CA LEU A 317 15.17 -7.31 -10.45
C LEU A 317 13.76 -7.28 -9.82
N PRO A 318 12.79 -8.04 -10.37
CA PRO A 318 11.47 -8.13 -9.77
C PRO A 318 11.55 -8.72 -8.36
N ALA A 319 10.83 -8.12 -7.41
CA ALA A 319 10.84 -8.58 -6.03
C ALA A 319 10.12 -9.93 -5.89
N MET A 320 10.63 -10.82 -5.03
CA MET A 320 9.97 -12.10 -4.73
C MET A 320 8.66 -11.94 -3.94
N GLY A 321 8.40 -10.74 -3.41
CA GLY A 321 7.14 -10.39 -2.74
C GLY A 321 6.90 -11.22 -1.48
N ARG A 322 5.64 -11.60 -1.26
CA ARG A 322 5.20 -12.37 -0.09
C ARG A 322 5.98 -13.68 0.11
N TYR A 323 6.38 -14.34 -0.98
CA TYR A 323 7.17 -15.58 -0.92
C TYR A 323 8.45 -15.44 -0.08
N GLU A 324 9.19 -14.33 -0.24
CA GLU A 324 10.37 -14.03 0.57
C GLU A 324 9.98 -13.35 1.89
N GLY A 325 9.00 -12.44 1.85
CA GLY A 325 8.54 -11.68 3.01
C GLY A 325 8.16 -12.56 4.20
N ILE A 326 7.43 -13.65 3.99
CA ILE A 326 7.08 -14.54 5.11
C ILE A 326 8.27 -15.27 5.73
N LYS A 327 9.32 -15.57 4.95
CA LYS A 327 10.55 -16.18 5.48
C LYS A 327 11.27 -15.19 6.39
N LEU A 328 11.35 -13.93 5.96
CA LEU A 328 11.92 -12.84 6.74
C LEU A 328 11.12 -12.61 8.04
N ALA A 329 9.78 -12.56 7.95
CA ALA A 329 8.93 -12.38 9.13
C ALA A 329 9.15 -13.47 10.18
N ARG A 330 9.33 -14.74 9.76
CA ARG A 330 9.58 -15.86 10.67
C ARG A 330 10.99 -15.86 11.29
N GLN A 331 11.97 -15.30 10.60
CA GLN A 331 13.36 -15.24 11.06
C GLN A 331 13.64 -14.04 11.94
N ASP A 332 12.80 -13.02 11.88
CA ASP A 332 12.93 -11.80 12.67
C ASP A 332 12.82 -12.10 14.17
N GLU A 333 13.78 -11.62 14.97
CA GLU A 333 13.72 -11.75 16.43
C GLU A 333 12.62 -10.87 17.05
N PHE A 334 12.19 -9.83 16.31
CA PHE A 334 11.13 -8.91 16.67
C PHE A 334 9.84 -9.27 15.92
N ASN A 335 9.35 -10.49 16.10
CA ASN A 335 8.03 -10.89 15.60
C ASN A 335 7.12 -11.32 16.77
N CYS A 336 5.87 -11.64 16.50
CA CYS A 336 4.88 -12.02 17.50
C CYS A 336 5.29 -13.28 18.31
N LEU A 337 6.05 -14.19 17.72
CA LEU A 337 6.56 -15.41 18.40
C LEU A 337 7.93 -15.18 19.07
N GLY A 338 8.52 -14.01 18.89
CA GLY A 338 9.84 -13.66 19.37
C GLY A 338 9.85 -13.33 20.85
N LYS A 339 11.04 -13.38 21.46
CA LYS A 339 11.25 -13.14 22.90
C LYS A 339 10.85 -11.74 23.39
N TYR A 340 10.64 -10.79 22.48
CA TYR A 340 10.29 -9.41 22.79
C TYR A 340 8.79 -9.10 22.60
N SER A 341 8.03 -10.07 22.10
CA SER A 341 6.58 -10.01 22.04
C SER A 341 5.97 -10.19 23.43
N ASP A 342 4.87 -9.48 23.69
CA ASP A 342 4.06 -9.70 24.90
C ASP A 342 2.98 -10.78 24.70
N ALA A 343 2.91 -11.37 23.50
CA ALA A 343 1.88 -12.34 23.14
C ALA A 343 2.26 -13.76 23.54
N GLU A 344 1.26 -14.54 23.95
CA GLU A 344 1.38 -15.99 23.99
C GLU A 344 1.43 -16.56 22.56
N PRO A 345 2.14 -17.66 22.30
CA PRO A 345 2.22 -18.25 20.97
C PRO A 345 0.86 -18.60 20.35
N THR A 346 -0.17 -18.86 21.16
CA THR A 346 -1.55 -19.12 20.70
C THR A 346 -2.24 -17.88 20.13
N GLN A 347 -1.79 -16.68 20.50
CA GLN A 347 -2.32 -15.40 20.03
C GLN A 347 -1.69 -14.96 18.70
N CYS A 348 -0.63 -15.62 18.24
CA CYS A 348 0.09 -15.31 16.99
C CYS A 348 -0.39 -16.16 15.80
N ALA A 349 -1.70 -16.31 15.62
CA ALA A 349 -2.27 -17.19 14.59
C ALA A 349 -1.83 -16.79 13.18
N GLU A 350 -1.81 -15.49 12.88
CA GLU A 350 -1.38 -14.95 11.57
C GLU A 350 0.02 -15.43 11.19
N LEU A 351 1.01 -15.25 12.07
CA LEU A 351 2.38 -15.69 11.78
C LEU A 351 2.53 -17.22 11.72
N ARG A 352 1.83 -17.93 12.62
CA ARG A 352 1.91 -19.40 12.74
C ARG A 352 1.36 -20.11 11.51
N PHE A 353 0.24 -19.64 10.99
CA PHE A 353 -0.48 -20.29 9.90
C PHE A 353 -0.31 -19.57 8.54
N ALA A 354 0.55 -18.55 8.50
CA ALA A 354 0.90 -17.84 7.28
C ALA A 354 1.37 -18.80 6.15
N LYS A 355 0.79 -18.61 4.97
CA LYS A 355 1.23 -19.30 3.75
C LYS A 355 2.48 -18.65 3.18
N GLY A 356 3.32 -19.47 2.54
CA GLY A 356 4.55 -19.06 1.87
C GLY A 356 4.78 -19.84 0.60
N ASP A 357 3.70 -20.23 -0.07
CA ASP A 357 3.70 -21.15 -1.19
C ASP A 357 4.19 -20.44 -2.46
N ASN A 358 4.56 -21.23 -3.48
CA ASN A 358 5.12 -20.70 -4.74
C ASN A 358 4.15 -19.79 -5.51
N ASP A 359 2.84 -19.89 -5.27
CA ASP A 359 1.83 -19.04 -5.91
C ASP A 359 1.95 -17.57 -5.46
N LEU A 360 2.60 -17.32 -4.32
CA LEU A 360 2.81 -15.98 -3.75
C LEU A 360 4.10 -15.30 -4.23
N VAL A 361 4.78 -15.87 -5.23
CA VAL A 361 5.97 -15.27 -5.83
C VAL A 361 5.57 -14.01 -6.61
N GLY A 362 6.20 -12.89 -6.24
CA GLY A 362 5.91 -11.57 -6.80
C GLY A 362 4.66 -10.89 -6.21
N ALA A 363 3.90 -11.60 -5.37
CA ALA A 363 2.67 -11.08 -4.80
C ALA A 363 2.94 -9.97 -3.77
N GLN A 364 2.19 -8.88 -3.87
CA GLN A 364 2.27 -7.72 -2.97
C GLN A 364 0.93 -7.53 -2.26
N LYS A 365 0.99 -6.98 -1.04
CA LYS A 365 -0.18 -6.71 -0.22
C LYS A 365 -1.12 -5.74 -0.92
N THR A 366 -2.41 -6.06 -0.96
CA THR A 366 -3.44 -5.14 -1.44
C THR A 366 -3.44 -3.86 -0.60
N PRO A 367 -3.14 -2.69 -1.16
CA PRO A 367 -3.23 -1.43 -0.41
C PRO A 367 -4.69 -1.03 -0.22
N THR A 368 -4.96 -0.24 0.84
CA THR A 368 -6.24 0.45 0.96
C THR A 368 -6.44 1.41 -0.21
N LEU A 369 -7.68 1.57 -0.67
CA LEU A 369 -8.06 2.62 -1.64
C LEU A 369 -8.59 3.90 -0.97
N ARG A 370 -8.63 3.96 0.36
CA ARG A 370 -8.97 5.21 1.04
C ARG A 370 -7.91 6.25 0.76
N ASN A 371 -8.35 7.47 0.46
CA ASN A 371 -7.49 8.59 0.11
C ASN A 371 -6.60 8.37 -1.14
N ILE A 372 -6.95 7.44 -2.03
CA ILE A 372 -6.11 7.05 -3.17
C ILE A 372 -5.77 8.22 -4.12
N THR A 373 -6.59 9.27 -4.19
CA THR A 373 -6.28 10.45 -5.02
C THR A 373 -5.12 11.28 -4.47
N GLU A 374 -4.77 11.09 -3.21
CA GLU A 374 -3.79 11.90 -2.48
C GLU A 374 -2.45 11.19 -2.27
N THR A 375 -2.34 9.93 -2.72
CA THR A 375 -1.21 9.05 -2.43
C THR A 375 -0.51 8.56 -3.70
N ALA A 376 -0.48 9.39 -4.73
CA ALA A 376 0.34 9.13 -5.92
C ALA A 376 1.84 9.32 -5.61
N PRO A 377 2.75 8.67 -6.35
CA PRO A 377 2.49 7.66 -7.38
C PRO A 377 2.11 6.28 -6.82
N TYR A 378 1.63 5.41 -7.69
CA TYR A 378 0.99 4.15 -7.34
C TYR A 378 1.89 2.93 -7.50
N MET A 379 1.44 1.83 -6.89
CA MET A 379 2.12 0.53 -6.81
C MET A 379 3.31 0.50 -5.84
N HIS A 380 3.81 -0.71 -5.58
CA HIS A 380 4.81 -0.98 -4.55
C HIS A 380 6.16 -0.27 -4.77
N GLY A 381 6.47 0.11 -6.01
CA GLY A 381 7.65 0.87 -6.39
C GLY A 381 7.37 2.28 -6.91
N GLY A 382 6.13 2.77 -6.82
CA GLY A 382 5.75 4.05 -7.43
C GLY A 382 5.82 4.03 -8.97
N GLN A 383 5.66 2.85 -9.59
CA GLN A 383 5.86 2.63 -11.02
C GLN A 383 4.82 3.33 -11.91
N ILE A 384 3.63 3.58 -11.37
CA ILE A 384 2.51 4.12 -12.14
C ILE A 384 2.16 5.51 -11.61
N ARG A 385 2.23 6.52 -12.46
CA ARG A 385 2.16 7.92 -12.04
C ARG A 385 0.77 8.38 -11.59
N ASP A 386 -0.27 7.97 -12.32
CA ASP A 386 -1.63 8.51 -12.18
C ASP A 386 -2.69 7.39 -12.22
N LEU A 387 -3.90 7.69 -11.71
CA LEU A 387 -4.98 6.71 -11.63
C LEU A 387 -5.42 6.21 -13.00
N LYS A 388 -5.42 7.07 -14.02
CA LYS A 388 -5.69 6.67 -15.40
C LYS A 388 -4.77 5.54 -15.83
N ALA A 389 -3.46 5.66 -15.62
CA ALA A 389 -2.51 4.61 -15.95
C ALA A 389 -2.70 3.35 -15.08
N VAL A 390 -3.17 3.47 -13.84
CA VAL A 390 -3.56 2.31 -13.02
C VAL A 390 -4.76 1.58 -13.63
N MET A 391 -5.80 2.32 -14.04
CA MET A 391 -6.98 1.75 -14.67
C MET A 391 -6.64 1.08 -16.00
N GLU A 392 -5.73 1.66 -16.79
CA GLU A 392 -5.20 1.06 -18.02
C GLU A 392 -4.45 -0.25 -17.72
N HIS A 393 -3.58 -0.29 -16.71
CA HIS A 393 -2.87 -1.49 -16.28
C HIS A 393 -3.82 -2.65 -15.97
N TYR A 394 -4.88 -2.41 -15.20
CA TYR A 394 -5.86 -3.44 -14.89
C TYR A 394 -6.75 -3.80 -16.08
N ASN A 395 -7.08 -2.84 -16.94
CA ASN A 395 -7.88 -3.10 -18.14
C ASN A 395 -7.15 -4.00 -19.14
N GLU A 396 -5.81 -3.86 -19.25
CA GLU A 396 -4.94 -4.69 -20.07
C GLU A 396 -4.56 -6.02 -19.38
N ALA A 397 -4.32 -5.99 -18.07
CA ALA A 397 -3.83 -7.11 -17.25
C ALA A 397 -2.62 -7.84 -17.88
N PRO A 398 -1.47 -7.15 -18.02
CA PRO A 398 -0.31 -7.72 -18.71
C PRO A 398 0.25 -8.95 -18.00
N ALA A 399 0.92 -9.84 -18.74
CA ALA A 399 1.57 -11.00 -18.13
C ALA A 399 2.60 -10.56 -17.07
N SER A 400 2.65 -11.27 -15.94
CA SER A 400 3.64 -11.03 -14.90
C SER A 400 5.03 -11.54 -15.31
N MET A 401 6.08 -10.84 -14.88
CA MET A 401 7.47 -11.30 -15.04
C MET A 401 7.83 -12.48 -14.13
N LEU A 402 7.13 -12.60 -12.99
CA LEU A 402 7.30 -13.69 -12.03
C LEU A 402 5.97 -14.39 -11.79
N SER A 403 5.94 -15.72 -11.77
CA SER A 403 4.71 -16.51 -11.56
C SER A 403 3.61 -16.13 -12.56
N HIS A 404 2.36 -16.01 -12.11
CA HIS A 404 1.19 -15.63 -12.91
C HIS A 404 0.64 -14.27 -12.50
N ASN A 405 -0.10 -13.62 -13.41
CA ASN A 405 -0.94 -12.47 -13.07
C ASN A 405 -2.34 -12.98 -12.68
N GLU A 406 -2.81 -12.59 -11.50
CA GLU A 406 -4.15 -12.92 -11.00
C GLU A 406 -5.25 -12.00 -11.59
N ALA A 407 -4.88 -10.80 -12.04
CA ALA A 407 -5.78 -9.89 -12.72
C ALA A 407 -6.14 -10.40 -14.12
N LYS A 408 -7.37 -10.11 -14.54
CA LYS A 408 -7.88 -10.44 -15.87
C LYS A 408 -8.24 -9.16 -16.63
N PRO A 409 -8.07 -9.13 -17.97
CA PRO A 409 -8.45 -7.96 -18.76
C PRO A 409 -9.92 -7.63 -18.55
N LEU A 410 -10.22 -6.36 -18.24
CA LEU A 410 -11.57 -5.92 -17.87
C LEU A 410 -12.44 -5.59 -19.10
N ALA A 411 -11.81 -5.36 -20.25
CA ALA A 411 -12.46 -4.95 -21.50
C ALA A 411 -13.38 -3.71 -21.36
N LEU A 412 -13.01 -2.79 -20.48
CA LEU A 412 -13.71 -1.53 -20.24
C LEU A 412 -13.38 -0.49 -21.31
N ARG A 413 -14.40 0.31 -21.66
CA ARG A 413 -14.28 1.46 -22.56
C ARG A 413 -13.61 2.63 -21.85
N PRO A 414 -13.02 3.60 -22.59
CA PRO A 414 -12.42 4.80 -21.99
C PRO A 414 -13.36 5.57 -21.03
N VAL A 415 -14.64 5.69 -21.38
CA VAL A 415 -15.63 6.33 -20.49
C VAL A 415 -15.83 5.56 -19.18
N GLN A 416 -15.80 4.23 -19.22
CA GLN A 416 -15.95 3.39 -18.03
C GLN A 416 -14.73 3.47 -17.10
N LEU A 417 -13.52 3.55 -17.67
CA LEU A 417 -12.30 3.79 -16.88
C LEU A 417 -12.38 5.13 -16.15
N LYS A 418 -12.81 6.19 -16.85
CA LYS A 418 -13.03 7.51 -16.22
C LYS A 418 -14.08 7.47 -15.12
N GLN A 419 -15.14 6.68 -15.29
CA GLN A 419 -16.16 6.50 -14.25
C GLN A 419 -15.60 5.79 -13.01
N LEU A 420 -14.75 4.76 -13.18
CA LEU A 420 -14.02 4.16 -12.06
C LEU A 420 -13.12 5.17 -11.35
N GLU A 421 -12.38 6.01 -12.08
CA GLU A 421 -11.57 7.08 -11.49
C GLU A 421 -12.44 8.09 -10.71
N ALA A 422 -13.61 8.46 -11.24
CA ALA A 422 -14.56 9.32 -10.56
C ALA A 422 -15.01 8.69 -9.24
N PHE A 423 -15.36 7.40 -9.23
CA PHE A 423 -15.68 6.68 -8.01
C PHE A 423 -14.51 6.68 -7.02
N MET A 424 -13.26 6.44 -7.45
CA MET A 424 -12.09 6.47 -6.57
C MET A 424 -11.94 7.81 -5.84
N ALA A 425 -12.27 8.93 -6.50
CA ALA A 425 -12.22 10.26 -5.88
C ALA A 425 -13.22 10.45 -4.72
N THR A 426 -14.26 9.61 -4.65
CA THR A 426 -15.25 9.65 -3.56
C THR A 426 -14.72 9.06 -2.25
N LEU A 427 -13.58 8.36 -2.30
CA LEU A 427 -12.94 7.66 -1.18
C LEU A 427 -11.96 8.55 -0.39
N THR A 428 -11.83 9.82 -0.78
CA THR A 428 -10.94 10.79 -0.14
C THR A 428 -11.70 11.63 0.87
N ALA A 429 -11.13 11.74 2.07
CA ALA A 429 -11.65 12.54 3.18
C ALA A 429 -10.53 13.06 4.08
N PRO A 430 -10.73 14.15 4.85
CA PRO A 430 -9.84 14.51 5.95
C PRO A 430 -9.73 13.38 6.98
N LEU A 431 -8.58 13.22 7.65
CA LEU A 431 -8.38 12.18 8.66
C LEU A 431 -9.28 12.40 9.89
N GLN A 432 -9.74 11.31 10.51
CA GLN A 432 -10.43 11.35 11.82
C GLN A 432 -9.45 11.53 13.00
N THR A 433 -8.16 11.39 12.73
CA THR A 433 -7.07 11.55 13.70
C THR A 433 -7.15 12.89 14.42
N GLU A 434 -7.08 12.90 15.75
CA GLU A 434 -7.09 14.14 16.52
C GLU A 434 -5.92 15.05 16.11
N ARG A 435 -6.19 16.36 16.00
CA ARG A 435 -5.20 17.35 15.53
C ARG A 435 -3.87 17.31 16.30
N LYS A 436 -3.90 17.01 17.61
CA LYS A 436 -2.70 16.94 18.46
C LYS A 436 -1.70 15.86 17.99
N TRP A 437 -2.17 14.83 17.28
CA TRP A 437 -1.35 13.74 16.75
C TRP A 437 -0.83 14.00 15.34
N LEU A 438 -1.30 15.06 14.67
CA LEU A 438 -0.91 15.42 13.31
C LEU A 438 0.21 16.48 13.27
N LEU A 439 0.53 17.06 14.41
CA LEU A 439 1.49 18.16 14.53
C LEU A 439 2.68 17.71 15.36
N PRO A 440 3.91 18.16 15.04
CA PRO A 440 5.07 17.89 15.86
C PRO A 440 4.81 18.27 17.32
N PRO A 441 5.18 17.43 18.31
CA PRO A 441 5.05 17.78 19.72
C PRO A 441 5.77 19.07 20.05
N VAL A 442 5.19 19.86 20.96
CA VAL A 442 5.90 21.00 21.55
C VAL A 442 7.10 20.45 22.33
N GLN A 443 8.27 21.04 22.08
CA GLN A 443 9.54 20.66 22.70
C GLN A 443 9.52 20.89 24.20
#